data_AF-A0A4R8A809-F1
#
_entry.id   AF-A0A4R8A809-F1
#
_cell.length_a   1.000
_cell.length_b   1.000
_cell.length_c   1.000
_cell.angle_alpha   90.00
_cell.angle_beta   90.00
_cell.angle_gamma   90.00
#
_symmetry.space_group_name_H-M   'P 1'
#
loop_
_entity.id
_entity.type
_entity.pdbx_description
1 polymer ?
#
loop_
_entity_poly.entity_id
_entity_poly.type
_entity_poly.pdbx_seq_one_letter_code
_entity_poly.pdbx_strand_id
1 'polypeptide(L)'
;MTGMLATAPSEALAADTTATAGCAMVSGSVTAGGDQTARLITAGSPPTVQEKTRYPDIFTAGQVRLSSVVSNGLVLPSPGRMYYGHVVIGSGLYSSYYIVTEAGEVDPTQHLNERVGGSWGDTTFLETSYPKDPDPWALTNHYSLRANGTITAWDDKGGFGWTNPRSAGGFSAVKTMTLISQTATYDTFLANTRGGALYTIRLPLTAPLKPIVKKVRDSTWQAFDTLIAEKCGQYGTLLLGIDKDTQSAYLYAVGHANGTATVIQGLGKVPATFADPVYFRHVTEPRSAPQLFGE
;
A
#
# COMPACT_ATOMS: atom_id res chain seq x y z
N MET A 1 17.48 -62.05 -32.18
CA MET A 1 17.75 -60.63 -31.94
C MET A 1 16.40 -59.93 -31.88
N THR A 2 15.94 -59.60 -30.67
CA THR A 2 15.87 -58.21 -30.14
C THR A 2 14.76 -57.40 -30.83
N GLY A 3 13.76 -56.82 -30.16
CA GLY A 3 13.64 -56.49 -28.75
C GLY A 3 12.21 -56.16 -28.33
N MET A 4 12.04 -56.19 -27.01
CA MET A 4 10.83 -55.96 -26.24
C MET A 4 10.68 -54.44 -26.07
N LEU A 5 9.59 -53.84 -26.57
CA LEU A 5 9.26 -52.44 -26.27
C LEU A 5 8.49 -52.41 -24.94
N ALA A 6 9.19 -52.01 -23.88
CA ALA A 6 8.60 -51.72 -22.59
C ALA A 6 7.85 -50.38 -22.67
N THR A 7 6.53 -50.41 -22.48
CA THR A 7 5.72 -49.22 -22.21
C THR A 7 6.06 -48.69 -20.82
N ALA A 8 6.73 -47.54 -20.75
CA ALA A 8 6.92 -46.82 -19.50
C ALA A 8 5.57 -46.32 -18.96
N PRO A 9 5.32 -46.34 -17.65
CA PRO A 9 4.16 -45.68 -17.08
C PRO A 9 4.28 -44.17 -17.33
N SER A 10 3.24 -43.59 -17.92
CA SER A 10 3.06 -42.14 -17.94
C SER A 10 2.99 -41.66 -16.50
N GLU A 11 3.97 -40.87 -16.06
CA GLU A 11 3.83 -40.07 -14.84
C GLU A 11 2.63 -39.15 -15.06
N ALA A 12 1.54 -39.44 -14.36
CA ALA A 12 0.45 -38.49 -14.22
C ALA A 12 1.04 -37.26 -13.54
N LEU A 13 1.13 -36.14 -14.27
CA LEU A 13 1.31 -34.82 -13.68
C LEU A 13 0.28 -34.72 -12.56
N ALA A 14 0.77 -34.74 -11.32
CA ALA A 14 -0.05 -34.39 -10.18
C ALA A 14 -0.64 -33.03 -10.52
N ALA A 15 -1.97 -32.99 -10.69
CA ALA A 15 -2.68 -31.74 -10.70
C ALA A 15 -2.30 -31.06 -9.39
N ASP A 16 -1.52 -29.99 -9.48
CA ASP A 16 -1.35 -29.04 -8.39
C ASP A 16 -2.76 -28.60 -8.03
N THR A 17 -3.30 -29.28 -7.02
CA THR A 17 -4.47 -28.82 -6.31
C THR A 17 -3.96 -27.58 -5.63
N THR A 18 -4.17 -26.45 -6.32
CA THR A 18 -3.79 -25.14 -5.87
C THR A 18 -4.48 -24.96 -4.52
N ALA A 19 -3.74 -25.21 -3.44
CA ALA A 19 -4.14 -24.76 -2.13
C ALA A 19 -4.48 -23.28 -2.31
N THR A 20 -5.70 -22.90 -1.95
CA THR A 20 -6.14 -21.51 -2.06
C THR A 20 -5.09 -20.66 -1.38
N ALA A 21 -4.28 -19.91 -2.16
CA ALA A 21 -3.13 -19.21 -1.61
C ALA A 21 -3.65 -18.29 -0.50
N GLY A 22 -3.10 -18.45 0.71
CA GLY A 22 -3.45 -17.58 1.83
C GLY A 22 -3.26 -16.12 1.42
N CYS A 23 -4.16 -15.23 1.85
CA CYS A 23 -4.02 -13.81 1.57
C CYS A 23 -2.62 -13.32 1.94
N ALA A 24 -2.00 -12.53 1.08
CA ALA A 24 -0.68 -11.97 1.35
C ALA A 24 -0.65 -10.51 0.96
N MET A 25 0.31 -9.78 1.54
CA MET A 25 0.59 -8.39 1.18
C MET A 25 2.09 -8.18 1.02
N VAL A 26 2.46 -7.16 0.25
CA VAL A 26 3.84 -6.71 0.17
C VAL A 26 3.95 -5.39 0.92
N SER A 27 4.62 -5.43 2.07
CA SER A 27 4.97 -4.23 2.84
C SER A 27 6.32 -3.74 2.34
N GLY A 28 6.31 -2.67 1.56
CA GLY A 28 7.52 -1.97 1.16
C GLY A 28 8.01 -1.03 2.27
N SER A 29 9.28 -0.65 2.21
CA SER A 29 9.90 0.27 3.15
C SER A 29 11.05 1.04 2.53
N VAL A 30 11.30 2.23 3.07
CA VAL A 30 12.56 2.97 2.85
C VAL A 30 13.37 2.87 4.13
N THR A 31 14.56 2.29 4.05
CA THR A 31 15.46 2.13 5.20
C THR A 31 16.05 3.47 5.64
N ALA A 32 16.62 3.53 6.84
CA ALA A 32 17.35 4.72 7.29
C ALA A 32 18.52 5.11 6.37
N GLY A 33 19.13 4.13 5.70
CA GLY A 33 20.19 4.34 4.70
C GLY A 33 19.70 4.88 3.36
N GLY A 34 18.38 4.88 3.11
CA GLY A 34 17.81 5.32 1.83
C GLY A 34 17.59 4.20 0.82
N ASP A 35 17.91 2.95 1.17
CA ASP A 35 17.55 1.77 0.37
C ASP A 35 16.03 1.59 0.33
N GLN A 36 15.51 1.05 -0.77
CA GLN A 36 14.16 0.49 -0.80
C GLN A 36 14.21 -1.03 -0.64
N THR A 37 13.36 -1.57 0.22
CA THR A 37 13.17 -3.03 0.35
C THR A 37 11.70 -3.35 0.59
N ALA A 38 11.37 -4.63 0.62
CA ALA A 38 10.01 -5.09 0.87
C ALA A 38 9.98 -6.46 1.53
N ARG A 39 8.83 -6.77 2.13
CA ARG A 39 8.53 -8.08 2.71
C ARG A 39 7.21 -8.59 2.16
N LEU A 40 7.19 -9.85 1.74
CA LEU A 40 5.94 -10.57 1.56
C LEU A 40 5.49 -11.10 2.91
N ILE A 41 4.31 -10.68 3.35
CA ILE A 41 3.69 -11.12 4.60
C ILE A 41 2.47 -11.95 4.21
N THR A 42 2.48 -13.23 4.58
CA THR A 42 1.40 -14.16 4.26
C THR A 42 0.56 -14.43 5.50
N ALA A 43 -0.76 -14.32 5.33
CA ALA A 43 -1.73 -14.61 6.36
C ALA A 43 -1.66 -16.08 6.79
N GLY A 44 -1.68 -16.28 8.09
CA GLY A 44 -1.64 -17.57 8.77
C GLY A 44 -1.76 -17.34 10.26
N SER A 45 -1.84 -18.40 11.04
CA SER A 45 -1.75 -18.32 12.50
C SER A 45 -0.69 -19.33 12.97
N PRO A 46 0.59 -18.92 13.09
CA PRO A 46 1.10 -17.55 12.96
C PRO A 46 1.27 -17.07 11.50
N PRO A 47 1.39 -15.75 11.25
CA PRO A 47 1.77 -15.21 9.95
C PRO A 47 3.21 -15.59 9.58
N THR A 48 3.53 -15.62 8.30
CA THR A 48 4.89 -15.83 7.79
C THR A 48 5.42 -14.62 7.04
N VAL A 49 6.75 -14.49 6.98
CA VAL A 49 7.45 -13.40 6.31
C VAL A 49 8.50 -13.97 5.38
N GLN A 50 8.57 -13.40 4.18
CA GLN A 50 9.67 -13.58 3.25
C GLN A 50 10.23 -12.21 2.89
N GLU A 51 11.52 -12.02 3.14
CA GLU A 51 12.25 -10.83 2.69
C GLU A 51 12.32 -10.81 1.16
N LYS A 52 12.17 -9.62 0.57
CA LYS A 52 12.38 -9.41 -0.86
C LYS A 52 13.71 -8.71 -1.10
N THR A 53 14.11 -8.69 -2.36
CA THR A 53 15.29 -7.97 -2.83
C THR A 53 15.29 -6.53 -2.32
N ARG A 54 16.46 -6.11 -1.84
CA ARG A 54 16.76 -4.73 -1.47
C ARG A 54 17.41 -4.04 -2.65
N TYR A 55 16.97 -2.82 -2.93
CA TYR A 55 17.55 -1.93 -3.93
C TYR A 55 18.26 -0.78 -3.20
N PRO A 56 19.59 -0.70 -3.29
CA PRO A 56 20.38 0.29 -2.55
C PRO A 56 20.27 1.67 -3.20
N ASP A 57 20.62 2.70 -2.42
CA ASP A 57 20.88 4.08 -2.90
C ASP A 57 19.74 4.72 -3.70
N ILE A 58 18.48 4.37 -3.39
CA ILE A 58 17.30 4.98 -4.01
C ILE A 58 17.07 6.40 -3.47
N PHE A 59 17.37 6.64 -2.20
CA PHE A 59 17.25 7.94 -1.58
C PHE A 59 18.52 8.29 -0.83
N THR A 60 18.76 9.60 -0.65
CA THR A 60 19.77 10.02 0.32
C THR A 60 19.31 9.60 1.72
N ALA A 61 20.23 9.04 2.50
CA ALA A 61 19.97 8.57 3.85
C ALA A 61 19.19 9.59 4.72
N GLY A 62 18.17 9.11 5.43
CA GLY A 62 17.37 9.90 6.37
C GLY A 62 16.44 10.97 5.77
N GLN A 63 16.34 11.10 4.45
CA GLN A 63 15.58 12.20 3.84
C GLN A 63 14.08 11.92 3.65
N VAL A 64 13.70 10.67 3.39
CA VAL A 64 12.31 10.30 3.13
C VAL A 64 11.53 10.22 4.43
N ARG A 65 10.39 10.92 4.50
CA ARG A 65 9.50 10.95 5.66
C ARG A 65 8.21 10.19 5.46
N LEU A 66 7.68 10.19 4.24
CA LEU A 66 6.42 9.56 3.86
C LEU A 66 6.55 8.99 2.44
N SER A 67 5.76 7.96 2.15
CA SER A 67 5.59 7.40 0.83
C SER A 67 4.12 7.12 0.59
N SER A 68 3.63 7.33 -0.64
CA SER A 68 2.41 6.68 -1.10
C SER A 68 2.63 5.19 -1.29
N VAL A 69 1.60 4.47 -1.74
CA VAL A 69 1.78 3.20 -2.45
C VAL A 69 2.91 3.33 -3.48
N VAL A 70 3.80 2.34 -3.49
CA VAL A 70 4.77 2.16 -4.57
C VAL A 70 4.24 1.07 -5.48
N SER A 71 4.24 1.34 -6.76
CA SER A 71 3.83 0.43 -7.79
C SER A 71 5.03 -0.04 -8.59
N ASN A 72 4.92 -1.19 -9.24
CA ASN A 72 5.88 -1.54 -10.27
C ASN A 72 5.20 -2.11 -11.52
N GLY A 73 5.84 -1.95 -12.68
CA GLY A 73 5.38 -2.50 -13.96
C GLY A 73 6.55 -2.84 -14.87
N LEU A 74 6.27 -3.60 -15.94
CA LEU A 74 7.27 -3.88 -16.97
C LEU A 74 7.59 -2.60 -17.76
N VAL A 75 8.87 -2.40 -18.05
CA VAL A 75 9.32 -1.45 -19.07
C VAL A 75 9.30 -2.19 -20.40
N LEU A 76 8.88 -1.54 -21.49
CA LEU A 76 8.95 -2.08 -22.85
C LEU A 76 9.75 -1.10 -23.71
N PRO A 77 10.58 -1.56 -24.66
CA PRO A 77 10.79 -2.96 -25.07
C PRO A 77 11.85 -3.73 -24.25
N SER A 78 12.54 -3.09 -23.31
CA SER A 78 13.59 -3.72 -22.49
C SER A 78 13.00 -4.28 -21.19
N PRO A 79 13.26 -5.54 -20.78
CA PRO A 79 12.42 -6.26 -19.80
C PRO A 79 12.71 -5.89 -18.33
N GLY A 80 13.25 -4.69 -18.09
CA GLY A 80 13.39 -4.14 -16.76
C GLY A 80 12.04 -3.87 -16.09
N ARG A 81 12.07 -3.59 -14.78
CA ARG A 81 10.89 -3.24 -13.99
C ARG A 81 11.04 -1.83 -13.45
N MET A 82 10.09 -0.96 -13.79
CA MET A 82 10.02 0.38 -13.21
C MET A 82 9.26 0.30 -11.90
N TYR A 83 9.83 0.88 -10.84
CA TYR A 83 9.18 1.10 -9.56
C TYR A 83 8.89 2.58 -9.44
N TYR A 84 7.68 2.97 -9.04
CA TYR A 84 7.25 4.36 -9.05
C TYR A 84 6.22 4.66 -7.96
N GLY A 85 6.22 5.89 -7.49
CA GLY A 85 5.31 6.41 -6.48
C GLY A 85 5.62 7.85 -6.13
N HIS A 86 5.04 8.34 -5.04
CA HIS A 86 5.33 9.67 -4.53
C HIS A 86 5.89 9.60 -3.11
N VAL A 87 6.86 10.46 -2.82
CA VAL A 87 7.50 10.54 -1.50
C VAL A 87 7.56 11.97 -1.00
N VAL A 88 7.55 12.14 0.31
CA VAL A 88 7.86 13.43 0.95
C VAL A 88 9.30 13.41 1.43
N ILE A 89 10.11 14.31 0.86
CA ILE A 89 11.50 14.55 1.26
C ILE A 89 11.59 15.95 1.85
N GLY A 90 11.93 16.06 3.14
CA GLY A 90 11.86 17.32 3.87
C GLY A 90 10.46 17.94 3.81
N SER A 91 10.34 19.09 3.14
CA SER A 91 9.06 19.79 2.92
C SER A 91 8.58 19.75 1.46
N GLY A 92 9.22 18.94 0.61
CA GLY A 92 8.85 18.77 -0.79
C GLY A 92 8.13 17.44 -1.06
N LEU A 93 7.18 17.48 -1.99
CA LEU A 93 6.62 16.28 -2.63
C LEU A 93 7.45 15.97 -3.87
N TYR A 94 7.81 14.71 -4.02
CA TYR A 94 8.60 14.20 -5.14
C TYR A 94 7.85 13.08 -5.84
N SER A 95 7.88 13.11 -7.16
CA SER A 95 7.64 11.93 -7.99
C SER A 95 8.93 11.13 -8.02
N SER A 96 8.87 9.88 -7.58
CA SER A 96 10.03 9.00 -7.46
C SER A 96 9.84 7.80 -8.37
N TYR A 97 10.85 7.50 -9.18
CA TYR A 97 10.94 6.22 -9.87
C TYR A 97 12.39 5.76 -10.03
N TYR A 98 12.56 4.46 -10.16
CA TYR A 98 13.80 3.85 -10.64
C TYR A 98 13.47 2.61 -11.47
N ILE A 99 14.41 2.23 -12.34
CA ILE A 99 14.31 1.01 -13.13
C ILE A 99 15.28 -0.03 -12.56
N VAL A 100 14.79 -1.25 -12.43
CA VAL A 100 15.58 -2.44 -12.14
C VAL A 100 15.78 -3.19 -13.44
N THR A 101 17.03 -3.45 -13.82
CA THR A 101 17.41 -4.19 -15.03
C THR A 101 17.01 -5.67 -14.91
N GLU A 102 17.08 -6.43 -16.00
CA GLU A 102 16.85 -7.88 -15.97
C GLU A 102 17.84 -8.63 -15.06
N ALA A 103 19.05 -8.07 -14.88
CA ALA A 103 20.05 -8.61 -13.96
C ALA A 103 19.67 -8.39 -12.48
N GLY A 104 18.60 -7.65 -12.21
CA GLY A 104 18.13 -7.35 -10.84
C GLY A 104 18.81 -6.15 -10.20
N GLU A 105 19.56 -5.36 -10.97
CA GLU A 105 20.30 -4.19 -10.50
C GLU A 105 19.53 -2.90 -10.78
N VAL A 106 19.69 -1.89 -9.93
CA VAL A 106 19.14 -0.55 -10.19
C VAL A 106 19.92 0.08 -11.34
N ASP A 107 19.22 0.56 -12.37
CA ASP A 107 19.83 1.32 -13.45
C ASP A 107 20.18 2.74 -12.95
N PRO A 108 21.47 3.08 -12.83
CA PRO A 108 21.90 4.38 -12.30
C PRO A 108 21.55 5.55 -13.23
N THR A 109 21.24 5.28 -14.51
CA THR A 109 20.86 6.30 -15.49
C THR A 109 19.35 6.54 -15.55
N GLN A 110 18.56 5.62 -14.99
CA GLN A 110 17.09 5.66 -15.00
C GLN A 110 16.53 5.66 -13.58
N HIS A 111 17.02 6.59 -12.78
CA HIS A 111 16.59 6.88 -11.42
C HIS A 111 16.28 8.37 -11.29
N LEU A 112 15.06 8.70 -10.88
CA LEU A 112 14.60 10.08 -10.72
C LEU A 112 13.87 10.28 -9.40
N ASN A 113 14.25 11.35 -8.71
CA ASN A 113 13.48 11.96 -7.63
C ASN A 113 13.19 13.42 -8.02
N GLU A 114 12.09 13.63 -8.74
CA GLU A 114 11.72 14.94 -9.26
C GLU A 114 10.77 15.65 -8.31
N ARG A 115 11.13 16.87 -7.89
CA ARG A 115 10.29 17.66 -7.00
C ARG A 115 9.09 18.21 -7.76
N VAL A 116 7.89 17.78 -7.38
CA VAL A 116 6.62 18.20 -8.02
C VAL A 116 5.86 19.24 -7.20
N GLY A 117 6.20 19.44 -5.91
CA GLY A 117 5.53 20.43 -5.07
C GLY A 117 6.27 20.80 -3.80
N GLY A 118 5.95 21.97 -3.25
CA GLY A 118 6.43 22.44 -1.93
C GLY A 118 5.33 22.46 -0.88
N SER A 119 5.71 22.77 0.38
CA SER A 119 4.79 22.92 1.51
C SER A 119 4.12 21.62 1.99
N TRP A 120 4.90 20.54 2.03
CA TRP A 120 4.52 19.20 2.51
C TRP A 120 5.09 18.85 3.89
N GLY A 121 5.76 19.81 4.57
CA GLY A 121 6.47 19.55 5.83
C GLY A 121 5.56 19.16 6.99
N ASP A 122 4.31 19.62 6.99
CA ASP A 122 3.26 19.31 7.97
C ASP A 122 2.38 18.12 7.57
N THR A 123 2.65 17.48 6.44
CA THR A 123 1.94 16.28 6.00
C THR A 123 2.32 15.09 6.89
N THR A 124 1.33 14.30 7.30
CA THR A 124 1.48 13.12 8.15
C THR A 124 1.04 11.82 7.46
N PHE A 125 0.37 11.92 6.32
CA PHE A 125 -0.05 10.78 5.51
C PHE A 125 -0.05 11.17 4.02
N LEU A 126 0.31 10.23 3.16
CA LEU A 126 0.33 10.36 1.71
C LEU A 126 -0.15 9.04 1.10
N GLU A 127 -1.06 9.07 0.13
CA GLU A 127 -1.50 7.87 -0.56
C GLU A 127 -1.98 8.15 -1.98
N THR A 128 -1.89 7.16 -2.85
CA THR A 128 -2.45 7.19 -4.20
C THR A 128 -3.45 6.05 -4.39
N SER A 129 -4.60 6.38 -4.97
CA SER A 129 -5.64 5.43 -5.34
C SER A 129 -5.74 5.30 -6.85
N TYR A 130 -5.80 4.06 -7.30
CA TYR A 130 -6.04 3.63 -8.67
C TYR A 130 -7.36 2.84 -8.73
N PRO A 131 -8.53 3.50 -8.75
CA PRO A 131 -9.79 2.80 -8.93
C PRO A 131 -9.78 2.05 -10.27
N LYS A 132 -10.26 0.80 -10.26
CA LYS A 132 -10.52 0.04 -11.48
C LYS A 132 -11.80 0.56 -12.08
N ASP A 133 -11.66 1.35 -13.14
CA ASP A 133 -12.76 1.93 -13.89
C ASP A 133 -12.55 1.60 -15.38
N PRO A 134 -13.58 1.12 -16.10
CA PRO A 134 -13.48 0.85 -17.54
C PRO A 134 -13.23 2.12 -18.38
N ASP A 135 -13.45 3.30 -17.81
CA ASP A 135 -13.09 4.57 -18.42
C ASP A 135 -11.57 4.66 -18.62
N PRO A 136 -11.04 4.81 -19.85
CA PRO A 136 -9.60 4.98 -20.06
C PRO A 136 -9.06 6.28 -19.45
N TRP A 137 -9.93 7.25 -19.17
CA TRP A 137 -9.66 8.49 -18.43
C TRP A 137 -9.86 8.34 -16.91
N ALA A 138 -9.98 7.10 -16.41
CA ALA A 138 -10.10 6.78 -14.99
C ALA A 138 -9.15 7.59 -14.11
N LEU A 139 -9.74 8.19 -13.08
CA LEU A 139 -9.05 9.10 -12.17
C LEU A 139 -8.08 8.37 -11.27
N THR A 140 -6.79 8.68 -11.38
CA THR A 140 -5.87 8.48 -10.25
C THR A 140 -6.18 9.57 -9.23
N ASN A 141 -6.42 9.17 -7.98
CA ASN A 141 -6.65 10.11 -6.89
C ASN A 141 -5.45 10.11 -5.95
N HIS A 142 -5.08 11.29 -5.47
CA HIS A 142 -4.01 11.44 -4.50
C HIS A 142 -4.55 12.04 -3.23
N TYR A 143 -4.08 11.56 -2.08
CA TYR A 143 -4.57 11.95 -0.78
C TYR A 143 -3.44 12.36 0.13
N SER A 144 -3.71 13.37 0.95
CA SER A 144 -2.84 13.73 2.06
C SER A 144 -3.63 14.06 3.30
N LEU A 145 -3.03 13.83 4.47
CA LEU A 145 -3.48 14.38 5.74
C LEU A 145 -2.40 15.33 6.26
N ARG A 146 -2.80 16.55 6.62
CA ARG A 146 -1.94 17.50 7.32
C ARG A 146 -2.10 17.35 8.84
N ALA A 147 -1.08 17.75 9.58
CA ALA A 147 -1.04 17.71 11.05
C ALA A 147 -2.20 18.48 11.71
N ASN A 148 -2.75 19.49 11.04
CA ASN A 148 -3.92 20.25 11.51
C ASN A 148 -5.26 19.49 11.33
N GLY A 149 -5.24 18.29 10.74
CA GLY A 149 -6.44 17.51 10.49
C GLY A 149 -7.18 17.84 9.20
N THR A 150 -6.54 18.51 8.24
CA THR A 150 -7.08 18.70 6.89
C THR A 150 -6.68 17.52 6.01
N ILE A 151 -7.68 16.80 5.50
CA ILE A 151 -7.51 15.87 4.39
C ILE A 151 -7.67 16.67 3.09
N THR A 152 -6.75 16.47 2.16
CA THR A 152 -6.86 17.00 0.79
C THR A 152 -6.79 15.85 -0.20
N ALA A 153 -7.70 15.86 -1.17
CA ALA A 153 -7.75 14.95 -2.30
C ALA A 153 -7.52 15.73 -3.61
N TRP A 154 -6.68 15.19 -4.48
CA TRP A 154 -6.45 15.66 -5.85
C TRP A 154 -6.84 14.57 -6.83
N ASP A 155 -7.10 14.95 -8.07
CA ASP A 155 -7.24 14.02 -9.19
C ASP A 155 -6.26 14.36 -10.33
N ASP A 156 -5.79 13.33 -11.02
CA ASP A 156 -4.90 13.43 -12.19
C ASP A 156 -5.69 13.34 -13.50
N LYS A 157 -6.78 14.11 -13.56
CA LYS A 157 -7.72 14.09 -14.67
C LYS A 157 -7.04 14.60 -15.94
N GLY A 158 -6.88 13.74 -16.95
CA GLY A 158 -6.26 14.09 -18.23
C GLY A 158 -4.73 14.08 -18.28
N GLY A 159 -4.05 13.59 -17.23
CA GLY A 159 -2.59 13.46 -17.20
C GLY A 159 -1.84 14.78 -17.00
N PHE A 160 -2.51 15.79 -16.44
CA PHE A 160 -1.94 17.11 -16.16
C PHE A 160 -1.30 17.21 -14.76
N GLY A 161 -1.18 16.10 -14.04
CA GLY A 161 -0.66 16.06 -12.67
C GLY A 161 -1.75 16.29 -11.62
N TRP A 162 -1.34 16.61 -10.39
CA TRP A 162 -2.25 16.69 -9.25
C TRP A 162 -3.12 17.96 -9.32
N THR A 163 -4.33 17.82 -9.86
CA THR A 163 -5.26 18.94 -10.07
C THR A 163 -6.50 18.85 -9.16
N ASN A 164 -7.37 19.86 -9.24
CA ASN A 164 -8.68 19.89 -8.58
C ASN A 164 -8.62 19.59 -7.06
N PRO A 165 -7.82 20.34 -6.26
CA PRO A 165 -7.73 20.10 -4.83
C PRO A 165 -9.08 20.28 -4.15
N ARG A 166 -9.50 19.27 -3.39
CA ARG A 166 -10.70 19.31 -2.54
C ARG A 166 -10.28 18.94 -1.13
N SER A 167 -10.74 19.69 -0.13
CA SER A 167 -10.31 19.50 1.26
C SER A 167 -11.46 19.40 2.24
N ALA A 168 -11.23 18.68 3.33
CA ALA A 168 -12.13 18.57 4.46
C ALA A 168 -11.32 18.60 5.77
N GLY A 169 -11.80 19.37 6.75
CA GLY A 169 -11.20 19.44 8.10
C GLY A 169 -11.85 18.47 9.09
N GLY A 170 -11.37 18.49 10.33
CA GLY A 170 -11.93 17.71 11.44
C GLY A 170 -11.20 16.41 11.76
N PHE A 171 -10.05 16.14 11.13
CA PHE A 171 -9.31 14.89 11.28
C PHE A 171 -8.05 15.02 12.15
N SER A 172 -7.96 16.05 13.00
CA SER A 172 -6.74 16.32 13.80
C SER A 172 -6.43 15.20 14.79
N ALA A 173 -7.42 14.40 15.18
CA ALA A 173 -7.24 13.23 16.04
C ALA A 173 -6.60 12.02 15.33
N VAL A 174 -6.64 11.96 13.99
CA VAL A 174 -6.10 10.83 13.21
C VAL A 174 -4.59 10.74 13.39
N LYS A 175 -4.12 9.55 13.78
CA LYS A 175 -2.68 9.25 13.93
C LYS A 175 -2.11 8.77 12.61
N THR A 176 -2.72 7.74 12.01
CA THR A 176 -2.40 7.24 10.68
C THR A 176 -3.66 6.66 10.03
N MET A 177 -3.60 6.37 8.73
CA MET A 177 -4.69 5.80 7.96
C MET A 177 -4.16 4.93 6.82
N THR A 178 -5.01 4.07 6.24
CA THR A 178 -4.70 3.27 5.06
C THR A 178 -5.93 3.17 4.17
N LEU A 179 -5.74 3.12 2.85
CA LEU A 179 -6.82 2.89 1.89
C LEU A 179 -7.33 1.45 2.03
N ILE A 180 -8.65 1.25 2.09
CA ILE A 180 -9.27 -0.08 2.21
C ILE A 180 -10.36 -0.36 1.16
N SER A 181 -10.90 0.67 0.51
CA SER A 181 -11.86 0.50 -0.59
C SER A 181 -11.59 1.55 -1.66
N GLN A 182 -11.65 1.12 -2.92
CA GLN A 182 -11.46 1.99 -4.08
C GLN A 182 -12.65 1.78 -5.02
N THR A 183 -13.39 2.83 -5.36
CA THR A 183 -14.56 2.70 -6.24
C THR A 183 -14.62 3.83 -7.26
N ALA A 184 -15.52 3.74 -8.23
CA ALA A 184 -15.73 4.80 -9.22
C ALA A 184 -16.31 6.11 -8.62
N THR A 185 -16.83 6.08 -7.39
CA THR A 185 -17.54 7.25 -6.79
C THR A 185 -16.98 7.70 -5.45
N TYR A 186 -16.26 6.83 -4.75
CA TYR A 186 -15.61 7.12 -3.47
C TYR A 186 -14.43 6.20 -3.22
N ASP A 187 -13.55 6.66 -2.34
CA ASP A 187 -12.52 5.84 -1.71
C ASP A 187 -12.75 5.81 -0.20
N THR A 188 -12.41 4.70 0.45
CA THR A 188 -12.55 4.56 1.90
C THR A 188 -11.22 4.25 2.55
N PHE A 189 -10.92 4.99 3.60
CA PHE A 189 -9.76 4.77 4.46
C PHE A 189 -10.17 4.14 5.78
N LEU A 190 -9.31 3.32 6.34
CA LEU A 190 -9.35 2.91 7.74
C LEU A 190 -8.33 3.75 8.52
N ALA A 191 -8.75 4.42 9.58
CA ALA A 191 -7.94 5.39 10.31
C ALA A 191 -7.98 5.13 11.82
N ASN A 192 -6.81 5.10 12.46
CA ASN A 192 -6.73 5.09 13.92
C ASN A 192 -6.56 6.52 14.46
N THR A 193 -6.97 6.74 15.70
CA THR A 193 -6.77 8.01 16.39
C THR A 193 -5.68 7.88 17.45
N ARG A 194 -5.10 9.01 17.85
CA ARG A 194 -4.18 9.07 19.01
C ARG A 194 -4.84 8.60 20.31
N GLY A 195 -6.16 8.72 20.41
CA GLY A 195 -6.96 8.20 21.52
C GLY A 195 -7.30 6.70 21.43
N GLY A 196 -6.93 6.03 20.34
CA GLY A 196 -7.03 4.57 20.21
C GLY A 196 -8.27 4.04 19.49
N ALA A 197 -9.19 4.91 19.09
CA ALA A 197 -10.35 4.50 18.29
C ALA A 197 -9.96 4.20 16.84
N LEU A 198 -10.78 3.39 16.16
CA LEU A 198 -10.65 3.04 14.75
C LEU A 198 -11.91 3.46 13.99
N TYR A 199 -11.75 4.10 12.84
CA TYR A 199 -12.85 4.62 12.02
C TYR A 199 -12.66 4.25 10.55
N THR A 200 -13.75 4.11 9.80
CA THR A 200 -13.71 4.32 8.36
C THR A 200 -13.94 5.79 8.02
N ILE A 201 -13.26 6.28 6.99
CA ILE A 201 -13.43 7.62 6.40
C ILE A 201 -13.66 7.42 4.90
N ARG A 202 -14.91 7.50 4.48
CA ARG A 202 -15.30 7.44 3.06
C ARG A 202 -15.26 8.84 2.47
N LEU A 203 -14.48 9.02 1.41
CA LEU A 203 -14.27 10.27 0.70
C LEU A 203 -14.89 10.17 -0.70
N PRO A 204 -15.89 11.01 -1.04
CA PRO A 204 -16.39 11.06 -2.41
C PRO A 204 -15.29 11.56 -3.37
N LEU A 205 -15.31 11.08 -4.61
CA LEU A 205 -14.38 11.53 -5.66
C LEU A 205 -14.80 12.86 -6.33
N THR A 206 -15.88 13.47 -5.87
CA THR A 206 -16.45 14.71 -6.41
C THR A 206 -16.35 15.87 -5.43
N ALA A 207 -16.43 17.09 -5.96
CA ALA A 207 -16.59 18.29 -5.15
C ALA A 207 -18.07 18.52 -4.80
N PRO A 208 -18.39 19.00 -3.59
CA PRO A 208 -17.49 19.23 -2.45
C PRO A 208 -17.05 17.93 -1.76
N LEU A 209 -15.84 17.91 -1.18
CA LEU A 209 -15.37 16.78 -0.38
C LEU A 209 -16.15 16.72 0.94
N LYS A 210 -17.13 15.83 1.02
CA LYS A 210 -17.97 15.59 2.21
C LYS A 210 -17.70 14.19 2.76
N PRO A 211 -16.76 14.02 3.70
CA PRO A 211 -16.43 12.72 4.27
C PRO A 211 -17.60 12.10 5.03
N ILE A 212 -17.74 10.79 4.96
CA ILE A 212 -18.62 10.00 5.82
C ILE A 212 -17.74 9.18 6.75
N VAL A 213 -17.91 9.37 8.06
CA VAL A 213 -17.08 8.74 9.09
C VAL A 213 -17.92 7.76 9.89
N LYS A 214 -17.47 6.51 10.02
CA LYS A 214 -18.12 5.49 10.87
C LYS A 214 -17.13 4.92 11.85
N LYS A 215 -17.55 4.77 13.10
CA LYS A 215 -16.71 4.14 14.13
C LYS A 215 -16.71 2.63 13.94
N VAL A 216 -15.52 2.04 14.01
CA VAL A 216 -15.27 0.59 13.90
C VAL A 216 -14.93 -0.02 15.26
N ARG A 217 -14.04 0.63 16.03
CA ARG A 217 -13.67 0.26 17.40
C ARG A 217 -13.48 1.50 18.26
N ASP A 218 -13.76 1.40 19.55
CA ASP A 218 -13.62 2.51 20.50
C ASP A 218 -12.19 2.70 21.04
N SER A 219 -11.37 1.65 21.06
CA SER A 219 -10.02 1.70 21.66
C SER A 219 -9.09 0.61 21.10
N THR A 220 -7.84 0.59 21.59
CA THR A 220 -6.74 -0.36 21.34
C THR A 220 -5.95 -0.21 20.04
N TRP A 221 -6.20 0.83 19.24
CA TRP A 221 -5.50 1.04 17.96
C TRP A 221 -4.41 2.13 18.02
N GLN A 222 -4.19 2.78 19.16
CA GLN A 222 -3.28 3.92 19.29
C GLN A 222 -1.80 3.56 19.13
N ALA A 223 -1.44 2.29 19.34
CA ALA A 223 -0.05 1.84 19.25
C ALA A 223 0.48 1.93 17.81
N PHE A 224 -0.36 1.74 16.80
CA PHE A 224 0.10 1.70 15.41
C PHE A 224 0.40 3.09 14.85
N ASP A 225 1.62 3.27 14.34
CA ASP A 225 2.07 4.47 13.63
C ASP A 225 1.90 4.32 12.12
N THR A 226 1.76 3.09 11.64
CA THR A 226 1.52 2.81 10.23
C THR A 226 0.52 1.68 10.07
N LEU A 227 -0.43 1.89 9.15
CA LEU A 227 -1.38 0.88 8.71
C LEU A 227 -1.12 0.61 7.22
N ILE A 228 -1.12 -0.67 6.83
CA ILE A 228 -1.05 -1.09 5.42
C ILE A 228 -2.15 -2.11 5.18
N ALA A 229 -2.90 -1.92 4.11
CA ALA A 229 -4.01 -2.79 3.74
C ALA A 229 -3.81 -3.43 2.36
N GLU A 230 -4.25 -4.66 2.23
CA GLU A 230 -4.33 -5.39 0.95
C GLU A 230 -5.65 -6.13 0.86
N LYS A 231 -6.17 -6.32 -0.36
CA LYS A 231 -7.39 -7.09 -0.57
C LYS A 231 -7.18 -8.53 -0.09
N CYS A 232 -8.14 -9.06 0.67
CA CYS A 232 -8.14 -10.45 1.12
C CYS A 232 -9.54 -11.05 0.96
N GLY A 233 -9.70 -12.00 0.04
CA GLY A 233 -11.01 -12.55 -0.31
C GLY A 233 -11.89 -11.55 -1.08
N GLN A 234 -13.20 -11.80 -1.10
CA GLN A 234 -14.16 -10.99 -1.87
C GLN A 234 -14.37 -9.58 -1.27
N TYR A 235 -14.57 -9.53 0.05
CA TYR A 235 -14.95 -8.30 0.79
C TYR A 235 -14.02 -8.00 1.98
N GLY A 236 -12.89 -8.69 2.07
CA GLY A 236 -11.98 -8.59 3.22
C GLY A 236 -10.75 -7.77 2.91
N THR A 237 -10.09 -7.35 3.99
CA THR A 237 -8.82 -6.65 3.99
C THR A 237 -7.86 -7.38 4.91
N LEU A 238 -6.67 -7.71 4.39
CA LEU A 238 -5.54 -8.03 5.24
C LEU A 238 -4.94 -6.71 5.70
N LEU A 239 -4.85 -6.49 7.01
CA LEU A 239 -4.38 -5.25 7.61
C LEU A 239 -3.14 -5.52 8.45
N LEU A 240 -2.08 -4.78 8.17
CA LEU A 240 -0.86 -4.76 8.98
C LEU A 240 -0.83 -3.47 9.79
N GLY A 241 -0.75 -3.60 11.11
CA GLY A 241 -0.47 -2.49 12.03
C GLY A 241 0.97 -2.54 12.51
N ILE A 242 1.75 -1.49 12.26
CA ILE A 242 3.15 -1.36 12.67
C ILE A 242 3.23 -0.38 13.83
N ASP A 243 3.78 -0.85 14.94
CA ASP A 243 4.15 -0.06 16.12
C ASP A 243 5.65 0.26 16.01
N LYS A 244 5.97 1.54 15.80
CA LYS A 244 7.35 1.98 15.60
C LYS A 244 8.12 2.08 16.92
N ASP A 245 7.43 2.23 18.05
CA ASP A 245 8.06 2.30 19.37
C ASP A 245 8.62 0.92 19.75
N THR A 246 7.90 -0.15 19.44
CA THR A 246 8.33 -1.54 19.73
C THR A 246 8.91 -2.26 18.51
N GLN A 247 9.04 -1.57 17.37
CA GLN A 247 9.51 -2.12 16.08
C GLN A 247 8.83 -3.44 15.71
N SER A 248 7.55 -3.57 16.05
CA SER A 248 6.76 -4.79 15.90
C SER A 248 5.57 -4.52 15.00
N ALA A 249 5.11 -5.56 14.30
CA ALA A 249 3.87 -5.47 13.53
C ALA A 249 2.92 -6.62 13.86
N TYR A 250 1.63 -6.35 13.69
CA TYR A 250 0.55 -7.30 13.94
C TYR A 250 -0.36 -7.36 12.73
N LEU A 251 -0.76 -8.58 12.37
CA LEU A 251 -1.57 -8.84 11.20
C LEU A 251 -3.02 -9.12 11.61
N TYR A 252 -3.96 -8.59 10.84
CA TYR A 252 -5.39 -8.72 11.09
C TYR A 252 -6.12 -9.09 9.80
N ALA A 253 -7.10 -9.98 9.90
CA ALA A 253 -8.13 -10.14 8.88
C ALA A 253 -9.32 -9.26 9.25
N VAL A 254 -9.60 -8.27 8.40
CA VAL A 254 -10.71 -7.32 8.56
C VAL A 254 -11.79 -7.69 7.54
N GLY A 255 -13.01 -7.94 8.00
CA GLY A 255 -14.15 -8.16 7.11
C GLY A 255 -14.62 -6.87 6.45
N HIS A 256 -15.75 -6.95 5.75
CA HIS A 256 -16.40 -5.77 5.19
C HIS A 256 -16.74 -4.76 6.31
N ALA A 257 -16.24 -3.54 6.17
CA ALA A 257 -16.37 -2.50 7.17
C ALA A 257 -17.79 -1.93 7.18
N ASN A 258 -18.51 -2.16 8.28
CA ASN A 258 -19.90 -1.76 8.46
C ASN A 258 -20.12 -1.13 9.85
N GLY A 259 -19.16 -0.32 10.28
CA GLY A 259 -19.17 0.33 11.60
C GLY A 259 -18.75 -0.66 12.70
N THR A 260 -19.42 -0.63 13.85
CA THR A 260 -19.06 -1.47 15.01
C THR A 260 -19.25 -2.97 14.76
N ALA A 261 -20.07 -3.34 13.77
CA ALA A 261 -20.28 -4.72 13.35
C ALA A 261 -19.11 -5.30 12.52
N THR A 262 -18.10 -4.49 12.19
CA THR A 262 -16.97 -4.94 11.37
C THR A 262 -16.22 -6.05 12.11
N VAL A 263 -16.07 -7.21 11.48
CA VAL A 263 -15.27 -8.30 12.04
C VAL A 263 -13.79 -7.96 11.89
N ILE A 264 -13.03 -8.05 12.98
CA ILE A 264 -11.58 -7.90 12.98
C ILE A 264 -10.99 -9.07 13.76
N GLN A 265 -10.29 -9.95 13.07
CA GLN A 265 -9.61 -11.10 13.65
C GLN A 265 -8.11 -10.83 13.68
N GLY A 266 -7.51 -10.88 14.88
CA GLY A 266 -6.05 -10.86 15.02
C GLY A 266 -5.45 -12.18 14.53
N LEU A 267 -4.49 -12.11 13.61
CA LEU A 267 -3.75 -13.26 13.11
C LEU A 267 -2.44 -13.48 13.86
N GLY A 268 -1.96 -12.47 14.58
CA GLY A 268 -0.82 -12.54 15.48
C GLY A 268 0.28 -11.52 15.16
N LYS A 269 1.35 -11.57 15.94
CA LYS A 269 2.56 -10.79 15.69
C LYS A 269 3.28 -11.34 14.45
N VAL A 270 3.70 -10.45 13.56
CA VAL A 270 4.48 -10.79 12.38
C VAL A 270 5.93 -11.09 12.82
N PRO A 271 6.53 -12.23 12.43
CA PRO A 271 7.86 -12.64 12.89
C PRO A 271 8.99 -11.90 12.17
N ALA A 272 9.01 -10.57 12.28
CA ALA A 272 10.05 -9.69 11.73
C ALA A 272 10.19 -8.41 12.57
N THR A 273 11.31 -7.71 12.41
CA THR A 273 11.57 -6.40 13.05
C THR A 273 11.25 -5.28 12.08
N PHE A 274 10.43 -4.31 12.51
CA PHE A 274 9.98 -3.18 11.71
C PHE A 274 10.67 -1.89 12.18
N ALA A 275 11.96 -1.73 11.86
CA ALA A 275 12.78 -0.59 12.28
C ALA A 275 12.90 0.55 11.23
N ASP A 276 12.46 0.33 9.99
CA ASP A 276 12.56 1.34 8.94
C ASP A 276 11.69 2.58 9.21
N PRO A 277 12.16 3.79 8.83
CA PRO A 277 11.43 5.03 9.08
C PRO A 277 10.11 5.14 8.29
N VAL A 278 10.03 4.51 7.12
CA VAL A 278 8.89 4.64 6.20
C VAL A 278 8.46 3.26 5.72
N TYR A 279 7.16 2.98 5.81
CA TYR A 279 6.52 1.80 5.24
C TYR A 279 5.39 2.21 4.31
N PHE A 280 5.13 1.40 3.30
CA PHE A 280 4.08 1.62 2.31
C PHE A 280 3.57 0.30 1.74
N ARG A 281 2.36 0.35 1.16
CA ARG A 281 1.85 -0.75 0.35
C ARG A 281 2.66 -0.84 -0.95
N HIS A 282 3.10 -2.03 -1.33
CA HIS A 282 3.70 -2.28 -2.64
C HIS A 282 2.76 -3.14 -3.48
N VAL A 283 2.41 -2.66 -4.68
CA VAL A 283 1.57 -3.39 -5.64
C VAL A 283 2.28 -3.58 -6.98
N THR A 284 1.99 -4.69 -7.65
CA THR A 284 2.30 -4.88 -9.07
C THR A 284 1.18 -4.27 -9.90
N GLU A 285 1.50 -3.40 -10.84
CA GLU A 285 0.58 -2.79 -11.81
C GLU A 285 -0.78 -2.39 -11.20
N PRO A 286 -0.93 -1.19 -10.64
CA PRO A 286 -2.03 -0.85 -9.75
C PRO A 286 -3.45 -1.02 -10.32
N ARG A 287 -3.65 -0.99 -11.65
CA ARG A 287 -4.96 -1.26 -12.29
C ARG A 287 -5.21 -2.75 -12.59
N SER A 288 -4.15 -3.55 -12.62
CA SER A 288 -4.17 -5.01 -12.78
C SER A 288 -4.22 -5.71 -11.41
N ALA A 289 -3.69 -5.06 -10.36
CA ALA A 289 -3.74 -5.52 -8.98
C ALA A 289 -5.20 -5.71 -8.50
N PRO A 290 -5.46 -6.65 -7.57
CA PRO A 290 -6.76 -6.76 -6.93
C PRO A 290 -7.17 -5.44 -6.28
N GLN A 291 -8.31 -4.90 -6.71
CA GLN A 291 -8.84 -3.65 -6.17
C GLN A 291 -9.28 -3.84 -4.71
N LEU A 292 -8.87 -2.88 -3.88
CA LEU A 292 -9.29 -2.83 -2.49
C LEU A 292 -10.81 -2.67 -2.42
N PHE A 293 -11.47 -3.50 -1.61
CA PHE A 293 -12.93 -3.53 -1.49
C PHE A 293 -13.38 -3.94 -0.07
N GLY A 294 -12.90 -3.18 0.90
CA GLY A 294 -13.11 -3.42 2.33
C GLY A 294 -14.28 -2.66 2.95
N GLU A 295 -15.01 -1.82 2.21
CA GLU A 295 -16.24 -1.11 2.64
C GLU A 295 -17.19 -0.90 1.45
#